data_AF-A0A519YWS2-F1
#
_entry.id   AF-A0A519YWS2-F1
#
_cell.length_a   1.000
_cell.length_b   1.000
_cell.length_c   1.000
_cell.angle_alpha   90.00
_cell.angle_beta   90.00
_cell.angle_gamma   90.00
#
_symmetry.space_group_name_H-M   'P 1'
#
loop_
_entity.id
_entity.type
_entity.pdbx_description
1 polymer ?
#
loop_
_entity_poly.entity_id
_entity_poly.type
_entity_poly.pdbx_seq_one_letter_code
_entity_poly.pdbx_strand_id
1 'polypeptide(L)' 'MSLSNRLGLLGRKVGMMRIYTDDGDAVPVTVLDVSNNR' A
#
# COMPACT_ATOMS: atom_id res chain seq x y z
N MET A 1 7.91 -17.73 18.10
CA MET A 1 7.58 -16.44 17.47
C MET A 1 8.64 -16.16 16.42
N SER A 2 8.27 -16.23 15.13
CA SER A 2 9.22 -15.94 14.05
C SER A 2 9.59 -14.46 14.11
N LEU A 3 10.80 -14.13 14.57
CA LEU A 3 11.36 -12.79 14.39
C LEU A 3 11.75 -12.64 12.93
N SER A 4 10.79 -12.18 12.13
CA SER A 4 11.07 -11.74 10.77
C SER A 4 11.95 -10.49 10.86
N ASN A 5 13.26 -10.64 10.69
CA ASN A 5 14.26 -9.57 10.78
C ASN A 5 14.26 -8.62 9.56
N ARG A 6 13.09 -8.33 8.98
CA ARG A 6 12.97 -7.42 7.82
C ARG A 6 12.43 -6.08 8.28
N LEU A 7 13.09 -5.00 7.88
CA LEU A 7 12.61 -3.64 8.11
C LEU A 7 11.34 -3.40 7.28
N GLY A 8 10.36 -2.72 7.88
CA GLY A 8 9.15 -2.26 7.21
C GLY A 8 9.33 -0.91 6.53
N LEU A 9 8.28 -0.43 5.86
CA LEU A 9 8.23 0.91 5.25
C LEU A 9 7.31 1.83 6.06
N LEU A 10 7.65 3.12 6.13
CA LEU A 10 6.78 4.18 6.62
C LEU A 10 6.17 4.93 5.42
N GLY A 11 4.85 5.04 5.39
CA GLY A 11 4.12 5.71 4.30
C GLY A 11 3.18 6.81 4.80
N ARG A 12 2.97 7.83 3.96
CA ARG A 12 1.98 8.90 4.16
C ARG A 12 0.74 8.60 3.33
N LYS A 13 -0.46 8.65 3.93
CA LYS A 13 -1.71 8.58 3.16
C LYS A 13 -1.85 9.83 2.28
N VAL A 14 -1.92 9.63 0.98
CA VAL A 14 -2.07 10.72 0.00
C VAL A 14 -3.42 10.73 -0.70
N GLY A 15 -4.15 9.62 -0.65
CA GLY A 15 -5.47 9.59 -1.26
C GLY A 15 -6.14 8.23 -1.20
N MET A 16 -7.27 8.15 -1.90
CA MET A 16 -8.02 6.93 -2.11
C MET A 16 -8.50 6.90 -3.56
N MET A 17 -8.48 5.72 -4.16
CA MET A 17 -8.98 5.50 -5.52
C MET A 17 -9.53 4.07 -5.66
N ARG A 18 -10.05 3.74 -6.84
CA ARG A 18 -10.46 2.38 -7.18
C ARG A 18 -9.54 1.81 -8.25
N ILE A 19 -9.16 0.55 -8.08
CA ILE A 19 -8.53 -0.26 -9.12
C ILE A 19 -9.62 -1.18 -9.68
N TYR A 20 -9.70 -1.25 -11.00
CA TYR A 20 -10.63 -2.11 -11.70
C TYR A 20 -9.87 -3.34 -12.19
N THR A 21 -10.38 -4.53 -11.87
CA THR A 21 -9.80 -5.80 -12.33
C THR A 21 -10.37 -6.17 -13.71
N ASP A 22 -9.72 -7.11 -14.40
CA ASP A 22 -10.20 -7.62 -15.68
C ASP A 22 -11.54 -8.37 -15.56
N ASP A 23 -11.86 -8.88 -14.37
CA ASP A 23 -13.15 -9.50 -14.04
C ASP A 23 -14.28 -8.47 -13.81
N GLY A 24 -13.94 -7.17 -13.82
CA GLY A 24 -14.87 -6.07 -13.63
C GLY A 24 -15.06 -5.62 -12.18
N ASP A 25 -14.30 -6.14 -11.22
CA ASP A 25 -14.41 -5.73 -9.82
C ASP A 25 -13.77 -4.37 -9.59
N ALA A 26 -14.45 -3.52 -8.81
CA ALA A 26 -13.98 -2.19 -8.44
C ALA A 26 -13.48 -2.17 -6.98
N VAL A 27 -12.18 -2.42 -6.78
CA VAL A 27 -11.58 -2.53 -5.44
C VAL A 27 -11.13 -1.15 -4.95
N PRO A 28 -11.68 -0.64 -3.82
CA PRO A 28 -11.23 0.62 -3.24
C PRO A 28 -9.89 0.44 -2.53
N VAL A 29 -8.91 1.30 -2.84
CA VAL A 29 -7.56 1.27 -2.28
C VAL A 29 -7.19 2.60 -1.66
N THR A 30 -6.32 2.55 -0.64
CA THR A 30 -5.64 3.73 -0.11
C THR A 30 -4.27 3.86 -0.75
N VAL A 31 -3.93 5.06 -1.21
CA VAL A 31 -2.63 5.34 -1.82
C VAL A 31 -1.69 5.88 -0.74
N LEU A 32 -0.52 5.26 -0.62
CA LEU A 32 0.55 5.67 0.30
C LEU A 32 1.76 6.16 -0.49
N ASP A 33 2.25 7.35 -0.16
CA ASP A 33 3.57 7.81 -0.58
C ASP A 33 4.63 7.30 0.41
N VAL A 34 5.62 6.56 -0.09
CA VAL A 34 6.72 5.94 0.68
C VAL A 34 8.08 6.59 0.39
N SER A 35 8.07 7.84 -0.07
CA SER A 35 9.30 8.61 -0.31
C SER A 35 10.15 8.75 0.96
N ASN A 36 11.49 8.77 0.79
CA ASN A 36 12.49 8.95 1.85
C ASN A 36 12.56 7.85 2.94
N ASN A 37 12.19 6.60 2.64
CA ASN A 37 12.59 5.45 3.44
C ASN A 37 14.09 5.14 3.19
N ARG A 38 14.90 5.03 4.25
CA ARG A 38 16.35 4.83 4.22
C ARG A 38 16.79 3.79 5.24
#